data_AF-A0A1I8BKH3-F1
#
_entry.id   AF-A0A1I8BKH3-F1
#
_cell.length_a   1.000
_cell.length_b   1.000
_cell.length_c   1.000
_cell.angle_alpha   90.00
_cell.angle_beta   90.00
_cell.angle_gamma   90.00
#
_symmetry.space_group_name_H-M   'P 1'
#
loop_
_entity.id
_entity.type
_entity.pdbx_description
1 polymer ?
#
loop_
_entity_poly.entity_id
_entity_poly.type
_entity_poly.pdbx_seq_one_letter_code
_entity_poly.pdbx_strand_id
1 'polypeptide(L)'
;MSGSPLAAWALNERTVNETINLANTLGCSSKNISIKQCLTKINISDIWNAVDKIVSQFMGRNTTLDAYAIPWEESKDFDIHQFKDKIKRIVAKNEFFGEKLAKILGQEIIEFYLNNDPLIEFNRLENITTNYYYIQRYTLLLSDLQFTLSIMKDAQLKIKNGWPIYLYYNLHYNPEEFPKEVKIHQNFHTNDESYIFHNFPTNFTLNEDDFSVERFLTQSFVNFIKFGNPSIYEIKWHKATQKMPTRHMRIIGQPTLEKHFDLDLLARQEFFQKITNKYGHIWDLIRGGPKK
;
A
#
# COMPACT_ATOMS: atom_id res chain seq x y z
N MET A 1 9.26 5.02 -4.03
CA MET A 1 8.87 5.23 -2.62
C MET A 1 7.67 4.35 -2.31
N SER A 2 7.27 4.18 -1.04
CA SER A 2 6.05 3.43 -0.69
C SER A 2 5.90 2.06 -1.38
N GLY A 3 6.97 1.25 -1.40
CA GLY A 3 6.98 -0.06 -2.05
C GLY A 3 8.09 -0.97 -1.52
N SER A 4 7.85 -2.27 -1.57
CA SER A 4 8.76 -3.31 -1.08
C SER A 4 8.70 -4.54 -1.98
N PRO A 5 9.82 -5.23 -2.25
CA PRO A 5 9.80 -6.51 -2.98
C PRO A 5 9.03 -7.60 -2.22
N LEU A 6 8.73 -7.41 -0.93
CA LEU A 6 7.93 -8.35 -0.15
C LEU A 6 6.42 -8.14 -0.30
N ALA A 7 6.00 -7.05 -0.92
CA ALA A 7 4.59 -6.75 -1.14
C ALA A 7 3.94 -7.80 -2.05
N ALA A 8 2.67 -8.11 -1.79
CA ALA A 8 1.91 -9.13 -2.51
C ALA A 8 1.83 -8.87 -4.03
N TRP A 9 1.90 -7.61 -4.45
CA TRP A 9 1.83 -7.17 -5.84
C TRP A 9 3.22 -7.08 -6.52
N ALA A 10 4.32 -7.13 -5.77
CA ALA A 10 5.66 -6.91 -6.31
C ALA A 10 6.29 -8.16 -6.95
N LEU A 11 5.86 -9.36 -6.53
CA LEU A 11 6.35 -10.64 -7.04
C LEU A 11 5.16 -11.55 -7.37
N ASN A 12 5.24 -12.26 -8.49
CA ASN A 12 4.17 -13.14 -8.93
C ASN A 12 4.72 -14.47 -9.47
N GLU A 13 4.36 -15.57 -8.80
CA GLU A 13 4.67 -16.93 -9.28
C GLU A 13 3.76 -17.35 -10.46
N ARG A 14 2.68 -16.62 -10.70
CA ARG A 14 1.73 -16.89 -11.79
C ARG A 14 2.26 -16.48 -13.17
N THR A 15 3.41 -15.82 -13.28
CA THR A 15 3.94 -15.32 -14.56
C THR A 15 3.95 -16.40 -15.65
N VAL A 16 4.27 -17.65 -15.31
CA VAL A 16 4.21 -18.77 -16.26
C VAL A 16 2.78 -19.02 -16.76
N ASN A 17 1.81 -19.13 -15.84
CA ASN A 17 0.41 -19.36 -16.19
C ASN A 17 -0.18 -18.17 -16.96
N GLU A 18 0.12 -16.94 -16.56
CA GLU A 18 -0.33 -15.73 -17.27
C GLU A 18 0.28 -15.65 -18.68
N THR A 19 1.54 -16.04 -18.85
CA THR A 19 2.17 -16.13 -20.17
C THR A 19 1.50 -17.19 -21.04
N ILE A 20 1.12 -18.33 -20.47
CA ILE A 20 0.38 -19.38 -21.18
C ILE A 20 -1.02 -18.87 -21.58
N ASN A 21 -1.72 -18.16 -20.70
CA ASN A 21 -3.03 -17.57 -21.00
C ASN A 21 -2.95 -16.51 -22.10
N LEU A 22 -1.90 -15.68 -22.08
CA LEU A 22 -1.60 -14.73 -23.15
C LEU A 22 -1.32 -15.44 -24.47
N ALA A 23 -0.48 -16.47 -24.46
CA ALA A 23 -0.20 -17.27 -25.63
C ALA A 23 -1.46 -17.94 -26.22
N ASN A 24 -2.31 -18.52 -25.38
CA ASN A 24 -3.59 -19.10 -25.79
C ASN A 24 -4.49 -18.06 -26.46
N THR A 25 -4.60 -16.88 -25.86
CA THR A 25 -5.43 -15.78 -26.35
C THR A 25 -4.97 -15.25 -27.72
N LEU A 26 -3.66 -15.28 -27.97
CA LEU A 26 -3.03 -14.86 -29.22
C LEU A 26 -2.86 -16.00 -30.25
N GLY A 27 -3.38 -17.19 -29.97
CA GLY A 27 -3.24 -18.35 -30.86
C GLY A 27 -1.81 -18.95 -30.92
N CYS A 28 -0.94 -18.60 -29.98
CA CYS A 28 0.45 -19.03 -29.91
C CYS A 28 0.70 -20.38 -29.22
N SER A 29 -0.35 -21.18 -29.01
CA SER A 29 -0.27 -22.45 -28.26
C SER A 29 -0.07 -23.69 -29.13
N SER A 30 0.32 -23.50 -30.40
CA SER A 30 0.57 -24.59 -31.35
C SER A 30 1.83 -25.38 -30.98
N LYS A 31 1.79 -26.71 -31.18
CA LYS A 31 2.93 -27.62 -30.91
C LYS A 31 4.12 -27.41 -31.86
N ASN A 32 3.90 -26.76 -33.00
CA ASN A 32 4.89 -26.70 -34.10
C ASN A 32 5.85 -25.50 -34.00
N ILE A 33 5.61 -24.56 -33.08
CA ILE A 33 6.48 -23.41 -32.84
C ILE A 33 6.52 -23.13 -31.34
N SER A 34 7.68 -22.73 -30.81
CA SER A 34 7.73 -22.36 -29.39
C SER A 34 6.87 -21.11 -29.14
N ILE A 35 6.23 -21.03 -27.97
CA ILE A 35 5.44 -19.86 -27.55
C ILE A 35 6.24 -18.57 -27.73
N LYS A 36 7.53 -18.58 -27.32
CA LYS A 36 8.43 -17.43 -27.48
C LYS A 36 8.56 -16.99 -28.93
N GLN A 37 8.85 -17.91 -29.85
CA GLN A 37 9.00 -17.60 -31.28
C GLN A 37 7.69 -17.11 -31.92
N CYS A 38 6.54 -17.61 -31.46
CA CYS A 38 5.25 -17.10 -31.91
C CYS A 38 5.02 -15.68 -31.42
N LEU A 39 5.15 -15.43 -30.11
CA LEU A 39 4.91 -14.13 -29.51
C LEU A 39 5.81 -13.02 -30.08
N THR A 40 7.06 -13.33 -30.46
CA THR A 40 7.96 -12.35 -31.10
C THR A 40 7.48 -11.86 -32.48
N LYS A 41 6.51 -12.54 -33.09
CA LYS A 41 5.93 -12.18 -34.39
C LYS A 41 4.58 -11.48 -34.27
N ILE A 42 4.00 -11.40 -33.06
CA ILE A 42 2.73 -10.74 -32.82
C ILE A 42 2.95 -9.23 -32.72
N ASN A 43 2.04 -8.45 -33.30
CA ASN A 43 2.10 -7.00 -33.18
C ASN A 43 1.84 -6.57 -31.73
N ILE A 44 2.53 -5.52 -31.30
CA ILE A 44 2.43 -5.04 -29.92
C ILE A 44 1.00 -4.61 -29.55
N SER A 45 0.22 -4.07 -30.50
CA SER A 45 -1.19 -3.73 -30.29
C SER A 45 -2.05 -4.94 -29.94
N ASP A 46 -1.80 -6.08 -30.60
CA ASP A 46 -2.57 -7.31 -30.35
C ASP A 46 -2.21 -7.90 -28.99
N ILE A 47 -0.93 -7.79 -28.60
CA ILE A 47 -0.48 -8.14 -27.24
C ILE A 47 -1.21 -7.29 -26.21
N TRP A 48 -1.26 -5.97 -26.39
CA TRP A 48 -1.97 -5.07 -25.46
C TRP A 48 -3.46 -5.39 -25.38
N ASN A 49 -4.14 -5.57 -26.51
CA ASN A 49 -5.55 -5.96 -26.54
C ASN A 49 -5.81 -7.31 -25.84
N ALA A 50 -4.90 -8.27 -26.00
CA ALA A 50 -4.99 -9.56 -25.32
C ALA A 50 -4.72 -9.45 -23.81
N VAL A 51 -3.75 -8.61 -23.40
CA VAL A 51 -3.49 -8.30 -22.00
C VAL A 51 -4.71 -7.65 -21.37
N ASP A 52 -5.32 -6.64 -22.01
CA ASP A 52 -6.54 -5.99 -21.50
C ASP A 52 -7.69 -6.99 -21.35
N LYS A 53 -7.84 -7.91 -22.31
CA LYS A 53 -8.83 -8.99 -22.22
C LYS A 53 -8.55 -9.94 -21.05
N ILE A 54 -7.31 -10.35 -20.85
CA ILE A 54 -6.92 -11.25 -19.76
C ILE A 54 -7.07 -10.55 -18.40
N VAL A 55 -6.55 -9.34 -18.28
CA VAL A 55 -6.64 -8.52 -17.06
C VAL A 55 -8.11 -8.27 -16.72
N SER A 56 -8.95 -7.91 -17.71
CA SER A 56 -10.39 -7.71 -17.49
C SER A 56 -11.16 -9.00 -17.13
N GLN A 57 -10.71 -10.18 -17.57
CA GLN A 57 -11.30 -11.47 -17.23
C GLN A 57 -10.85 -12.03 -15.87
N PHE A 58 -9.59 -11.79 -15.48
CA PHE A 58 -9.05 -12.19 -14.17
C PHE A 58 -9.39 -11.19 -13.06
N MET A 59 -9.60 -9.91 -13.40
CA MET A 59 -9.88 -8.82 -12.47
C MET A 59 -10.78 -7.80 -13.18
N GLY A 60 -12.11 -7.95 -13.04
CA GLY A 60 -13.09 -7.05 -13.62
C GLY A 60 -12.74 -5.58 -13.37
N ARG A 61 -12.34 -4.89 -14.45
CA ARG A 61 -11.81 -3.51 -14.53
C ARG A 61 -10.52 -3.25 -13.72
N ASN A 62 -9.49 -2.88 -14.49
CA ASN A 62 -8.28 -2.08 -14.24
C ASN A 62 -7.63 -2.10 -12.83
N THR A 63 -6.33 -2.43 -12.82
CA THR A 63 -5.37 -2.32 -11.71
C THR A 63 -5.69 -3.08 -10.42
N THR A 64 -4.65 -3.64 -9.79
CA THR A 64 -4.76 -4.34 -8.50
C THR A 64 -5.24 -3.42 -7.37
N LEU A 65 -5.39 -2.11 -7.57
CA LEU A 65 -5.84 -1.16 -6.55
C LEU A 65 -7.33 -0.83 -6.69
N ASP A 66 -7.85 -0.61 -7.91
CA ASP A 66 -9.26 -0.27 -8.11
C ASP A 66 -10.19 -1.43 -7.72
N ALA A 67 -9.73 -2.68 -7.86
CA ALA A 67 -10.43 -3.86 -7.39
C ALA A 67 -10.73 -3.85 -5.87
N TYR A 68 -9.98 -3.06 -5.11
CA TYR A 68 -10.19 -2.87 -3.67
C TYR A 68 -10.87 -1.55 -3.35
N ALA A 69 -11.04 -0.64 -4.31
CA ALA A 69 -11.68 0.64 -4.09
C ALA A 69 -13.16 0.48 -3.67
N ILE A 70 -13.65 1.46 -2.92
CA ILE A 70 -15.07 1.62 -2.66
C ILE A 70 -15.62 2.54 -3.76
N PRO A 71 -16.52 2.06 -4.63
CA PRO A 71 -17.17 2.90 -5.64
C PRO A 71 -17.78 4.15 -5.00
N TRP A 72 -17.76 5.26 -5.74
CA TRP A 72 -18.25 6.54 -5.23
C TRP A 72 -19.71 6.46 -4.78
N GLU A 73 -20.52 5.71 -5.51
CA GLU A 73 -21.93 5.47 -5.23
C GLU A 73 -22.13 4.64 -3.94
N GLU A 74 -21.24 3.68 -3.67
CA GLU A 74 -21.25 2.87 -2.45
C GLU A 74 -20.76 3.65 -1.22
N SER A 75 -19.91 4.67 -1.42
CA SER A 75 -19.24 5.39 -0.32
C SER A 75 -20.19 6.12 0.62
N LYS A 76 -21.35 6.59 0.12
CA LYS A 76 -22.32 7.38 0.89
C LYS A 76 -22.99 6.56 1.98
N ASP A 77 -23.22 5.29 1.70
CA ASP A 77 -23.93 4.38 2.59
C ASP A 77 -22.99 3.36 3.25
N PHE A 78 -21.67 3.49 3.04
CA PHE A 78 -20.66 2.51 3.47
C PHE A 78 -20.63 2.27 4.98
N ASP A 79 -21.32 1.22 5.45
CA ASP A 79 -21.51 0.95 6.87
C ASP A 79 -20.61 -0.17 7.42
N ILE A 80 -20.85 -0.54 8.68
CA ILE A 80 -20.12 -1.64 9.35
C ILE A 80 -20.34 -3.00 8.67
N HIS A 81 -21.51 -3.24 8.08
CA HIS A 81 -21.83 -4.51 7.43
C HIS A 81 -21.05 -4.61 6.12
N GLN A 82 -21.04 -3.54 5.32
CA GLN A 82 -20.26 -3.46 4.08
C GLN A 82 -18.76 -3.53 4.36
N PHE A 83 -18.26 -2.87 5.42
CA PHE A 83 -16.88 -3.00 5.89
C PHE A 83 -16.51 -4.47 6.17
N LYS A 84 -17.31 -5.16 7.00
CA LYS A 84 -17.06 -6.57 7.36
C LYS A 84 -17.11 -7.48 6.13
N ASP A 85 -18.06 -7.25 5.23
CA ASP A 85 -18.24 -8.07 4.04
C ASP A 85 -17.12 -7.84 3.02
N LYS A 86 -16.65 -6.60 2.83
CA LYS A 86 -15.47 -6.33 1.99
C LYS A 86 -14.25 -7.05 2.56
N ILE A 87 -13.96 -6.94 3.86
CA ILE A 87 -12.81 -7.62 4.48
C ILE A 87 -12.86 -9.13 4.24
N LYS A 88 -14.01 -9.78 4.49
CA LYS A 88 -14.16 -11.23 4.27
C LYS A 88 -13.92 -11.65 2.81
N ARG A 89 -14.19 -10.78 1.84
CA ARG A 89 -13.97 -11.06 0.41
C ARG A 89 -12.51 -10.89 0.00
N ILE A 90 -11.80 -9.97 0.61
CA ILE A 90 -10.46 -9.58 0.15
C ILE A 90 -9.33 -10.19 0.99
N VAL A 91 -9.58 -10.43 2.28
CA VAL A 91 -8.60 -10.93 3.24
C VAL A 91 -8.85 -12.40 3.53
N ALA A 92 -7.76 -13.18 3.63
CA ALA A 92 -7.80 -14.56 4.08
C ALA A 92 -8.79 -15.43 3.29
N LYS A 93 -8.76 -15.34 1.95
CA LYS A 93 -9.71 -16.06 1.09
C LYS A 93 -9.69 -17.57 1.35
N ASN A 94 -10.88 -18.19 1.31
CA ASN A 94 -11.07 -19.62 1.53
C ASN A 94 -10.16 -20.50 0.66
N GLU A 95 -9.90 -20.08 -0.58
CA GLU A 95 -9.02 -20.78 -1.53
C GLU A 95 -7.57 -20.93 -1.02
N PHE A 96 -7.12 -20.07 -0.11
CA PHE A 96 -5.74 -20.09 0.41
C PHE A 96 -5.64 -20.58 1.85
N PHE A 97 -6.66 -20.31 2.66
CA PHE A 97 -6.61 -20.60 4.10
C PHE A 97 -7.57 -21.73 4.51
N GLY A 98 -8.49 -22.14 3.62
CA GLY A 98 -9.61 -23.01 3.95
C GLY A 98 -10.68 -22.26 4.77
N GLU A 99 -11.93 -22.69 4.67
CA GLU A 99 -13.09 -21.98 5.23
C GLU A 99 -12.95 -21.65 6.72
N LYS A 100 -12.49 -22.62 7.52
CA LYS A 100 -12.37 -22.46 8.98
C LYS A 100 -11.35 -21.38 9.36
N LEU A 101 -10.14 -21.43 8.80
CA LEU A 101 -9.08 -20.49 9.15
C LEU A 101 -9.34 -19.12 8.51
N ALA A 102 -9.84 -19.07 7.28
CA ALA A 102 -10.30 -17.85 6.63
C ALA A 102 -11.28 -17.06 7.50
N LYS A 103 -12.30 -17.74 8.04
CA LYS A 103 -13.29 -17.14 8.94
C LYS A 103 -12.65 -16.60 10.23
N ILE A 104 -11.74 -17.35 10.85
CA ILE A 104 -11.05 -16.93 12.07
C ILE A 104 -10.18 -15.69 11.81
N LEU A 105 -9.35 -15.73 10.76
CA LEU A 105 -8.46 -14.62 10.41
C LEU A 105 -9.24 -13.37 10.04
N GLY A 106 -10.27 -13.50 9.20
CA GLY A 106 -11.15 -12.39 8.85
C GLY A 106 -11.77 -11.75 10.09
N GLN A 107 -12.23 -12.56 11.05
CA GLN A 107 -12.81 -12.05 12.30
C GLN A 107 -11.78 -11.33 13.18
N GLU A 108 -10.60 -11.92 13.43
CA GLU A 108 -9.55 -11.28 14.25
C GLU A 108 -9.09 -9.95 13.65
N ILE A 109 -8.99 -9.86 12.31
CA ILE A 109 -8.63 -8.63 11.59
C ILE A 109 -9.73 -7.59 11.69
N ILE A 110 -10.99 -7.97 11.46
CA ILE A 110 -12.15 -7.07 11.62
C ILE A 110 -12.16 -6.48 13.04
N GLU A 111 -12.03 -7.31 14.06
CA GLU A 111 -12.05 -6.88 15.46
C GLU A 111 -10.90 -5.94 15.78
N PHE A 112 -9.69 -6.26 15.34
CA PHE A 112 -8.53 -5.39 15.57
C PHE A 112 -8.75 -4.00 14.97
N TYR A 113 -9.22 -3.92 13.73
CA TYR A 113 -9.43 -2.65 13.05
C TYR A 113 -10.66 -1.88 13.55
N LEU A 114 -11.64 -2.52 14.19
CA LEU A 114 -12.77 -1.81 14.80
C LEU A 114 -12.48 -1.35 16.24
N ASN A 115 -11.64 -2.07 16.98
CA ASN A 115 -11.46 -1.84 18.42
C ASN A 115 -10.19 -1.04 18.77
N ASN A 116 -9.15 -1.08 17.93
CA ASN A 116 -7.93 -0.29 18.14
C ASN A 116 -7.99 0.94 17.24
N ASP A 117 -8.55 2.03 17.77
CA ASP A 117 -8.65 3.28 17.05
C ASP A 117 -8.14 4.46 17.88
N PRO A 118 -6.99 5.07 17.50
CA PRO A 118 -6.55 6.33 18.07
C PRO A 118 -7.38 7.53 17.58
N LEU A 119 -8.20 7.36 16.54
CA LEU A 119 -9.06 8.40 15.97
C LEU A 119 -10.45 8.46 16.63
N ILE A 120 -10.76 7.64 17.66
CA ILE A 120 -12.07 7.71 18.35
C ILE A 120 -12.29 9.12 18.93
N GLU A 121 -11.25 9.77 19.44
CA GLU A 121 -11.37 11.15 19.92
C GLU A 121 -11.51 12.16 18.77
N PHE A 122 -10.73 12.02 17.70
CA PHE A 122 -10.79 12.94 16.54
C PHE A 122 -12.14 12.86 15.81
N ASN A 123 -12.64 11.65 15.55
CA ASN A 123 -13.92 11.41 14.88
C ASN A 123 -15.13 11.85 15.73
N ARG A 124 -15.01 11.84 17.06
CA ARG A 124 -16.03 12.39 17.97
C ARG A 124 -16.09 13.91 17.94
N LEU A 125 -14.98 14.59 17.65
CA LEU A 125 -14.89 16.05 17.64
C LEU A 125 -15.37 16.67 16.33
N GLU A 126 -15.18 16.00 15.19
CA GLU A 126 -15.50 16.55 13.86
C GLU A 126 -16.87 16.17 13.30
N ASN A 127 -17.72 15.47 14.07
CA ASN A 127 -19.05 15.05 13.64
C ASN A 127 -19.04 14.28 12.30
N ILE A 128 -17.98 13.49 12.08
CA ILE A 128 -17.77 12.69 10.88
C ILE A 128 -18.88 11.64 10.81
N THR A 129 -19.60 11.60 9.70
CA THR A 129 -20.66 10.61 9.47
C THR A 129 -20.09 9.19 9.57
N THR A 130 -20.90 8.27 10.10
CA THR A 130 -20.46 6.88 10.40
C THR A 130 -19.85 6.16 9.20
N ASN A 131 -20.23 6.50 7.97
CA ASN A 131 -19.68 5.90 6.77
C ASN A 131 -18.20 6.21 6.54
N TYR A 132 -17.77 7.47 6.72
CA TYR A 132 -16.37 7.84 6.54
C TYR A 132 -15.44 7.16 7.54
N TYR A 133 -15.93 6.91 8.76
CA TYR A 133 -15.20 6.12 9.73
C TYR A 133 -14.84 4.73 9.16
N TYR A 134 -15.84 3.99 8.65
CA TYR A 134 -15.60 2.65 8.10
C TYR A 134 -14.74 2.68 6.82
N ILE A 135 -14.88 3.71 5.99
CA ILE A 135 -14.00 3.92 4.82
C ILE A 135 -12.55 4.11 5.26
N GLN A 136 -12.30 4.94 6.28
CA GLN A 136 -10.95 5.15 6.80
C GLN A 136 -10.36 3.87 7.39
N ARG A 137 -11.15 3.10 8.16
CA ARG A 137 -10.68 1.81 8.72
C ARG A 137 -10.34 0.80 7.63
N TYR A 138 -11.16 0.75 6.57
CA TYR A 138 -10.92 -0.12 5.42
C TYR A 138 -9.66 0.32 4.64
N THR A 139 -9.50 1.62 4.43
CA THR A 139 -8.33 2.20 3.75
C THR A 139 -7.05 1.94 4.55
N LEU A 140 -7.08 2.09 5.87
CA LEU A 140 -5.94 1.79 6.74
C LEU A 140 -5.51 0.31 6.63
N LEU A 141 -6.49 -0.61 6.63
CA LEU A 141 -6.23 -2.04 6.44
C LEU A 141 -5.56 -2.32 5.08
N LEU A 142 -6.06 -1.72 4.01
CA LEU A 142 -5.47 -1.87 2.67
C LEU A 142 -4.05 -1.31 2.62
N SER A 143 -3.83 -0.11 3.17
CA SER A 143 -2.50 0.51 3.25
C SER A 143 -1.50 -0.39 3.96
N ASP A 144 -1.91 -0.99 5.08
CA ASP A 144 -1.07 -1.90 5.84
C ASP A 144 -0.71 -3.16 5.05
N LEU A 145 -1.73 -3.82 4.48
CA LEU A 145 -1.57 -5.08 3.79
C LEU A 145 -0.84 -4.95 2.44
N GLN A 146 -1.00 -3.82 1.74
CA GLN A 146 -0.37 -3.61 0.44
C GLN A 146 1.00 -2.96 0.53
N PHE A 147 1.23 -2.08 1.50
CA PHE A 147 2.44 -1.27 1.55
C PHE A 147 3.16 -1.39 2.89
N THR A 148 2.55 -0.89 3.96
CA THR A 148 3.25 -0.59 5.21
C THR A 148 3.94 -1.80 5.81
N LEU A 149 3.22 -2.92 5.97
CA LEU A 149 3.76 -4.10 6.65
C LEU A 149 4.93 -4.71 5.87
N SER A 150 4.83 -4.73 4.54
CA SER A 150 5.87 -5.27 3.65
C SER A 150 7.14 -4.41 3.64
N ILE A 151 6.99 -3.08 3.69
CA ILE A 151 8.10 -2.11 3.81
C ILE A 151 8.79 -2.30 5.14
N MET A 152 8.00 -2.40 6.22
CA MET A 152 8.54 -2.58 7.57
C MET A 152 9.27 -3.90 7.72
N LYS A 153 8.75 -4.99 7.14
CA LYS A 153 9.44 -6.29 7.14
C LYS A 153 10.76 -6.23 6.38
N ASP A 154 10.78 -5.61 5.21
CA ASP A 154 11.99 -5.45 4.39
C ASP A 154 13.04 -4.60 5.11
N ALA A 155 12.62 -3.46 5.69
CA ALA A 155 13.46 -2.61 6.50
C ALA A 155 14.10 -3.38 7.67
N GLN A 156 13.30 -4.15 8.43
CA GLN A 156 13.80 -4.97 9.54
C GLN A 156 14.83 -6.01 9.08
N LEU A 157 14.59 -6.68 7.95
CA LEU A 157 15.55 -7.64 7.39
C LEU A 157 16.85 -6.96 6.99
N LYS A 158 16.79 -5.80 6.32
CA LYS A 158 17.97 -5.02 5.94
C LYS A 158 18.75 -4.52 7.16
N ILE A 159 18.06 -4.00 8.18
CA ILE A 159 18.65 -3.58 9.46
C ILE A 159 19.37 -4.75 10.14
N LYS A 160 18.74 -5.94 10.17
CA LYS A 160 19.36 -7.15 10.75
C LYS A 160 20.66 -7.52 10.03
N ASN A 161 20.75 -7.28 8.73
CA ASN A 161 21.93 -7.52 7.90
C ASN A 161 22.91 -6.34 7.84
N GLY A 162 22.76 -5.33 8.71
CA GLY A 162 23.72 -4.23 8.84
C GLY A 162 23.57 -3.10 7.81
N TRP A 163 22.49 -3.06 7.04
CA TRP A 163 22.27 -2.01 6.06
C TRP A 163 21.92 -0.68 6.75
N PRO A 164 22.43 0.47 6.27
CA PRO A 164 21.99 1.77 6.77
C PRO A 164 20.59 2.08 6.24
N ILE A 165 19.58 2.02 7.12
CA ILE A 165 18.19 2.27 6.77
C ILE A 165 17.71 3.59 7.40
N TYR A 166 17.12 4.43 6.56
CA TYR A 166 16.44 5.66 6.94
C TYR A 166 14.98 5.54 6.48
N LEU A 167 14.04 5.60 7.42
CA LEU A 167 12.61 5.53 7.14
C LEU A 167 12.02 6.94 7.24
N TYR A 168 10.98 7.23 6.45
CA TYR A 168 10.06 8.33 6.70
C TYR A 168 8.62 7.84 6.65
N TYR A 169 7.75 8.63 7.26
CA TYR A 169 6.31 8.52 7.14
C TYR A 169 5.76 9.88 6.74
N ASN A 170 5.33 9.99 5.48
CA ASN A 170 4.70 11.20 4.97
C ASN A 170 3.22 11.21 5.36
N LEU A 171 2.79 12.27 6.01
CA LEU A 171 1.41 12.52 6.43
C LEU A 171 0.91 13.87 5.92
N HIS A 172 1.79 14.67 5.31
CA HIS A 172 1.43 15.92 4.69
C HIS A 172 0.65 15.68 3.39
N TYR A 173 -0.29 16.57 3.12
CA TYR A 173 -1.07 16.65 1.90
C TYR A 173 -1.50 18.11 1.70
N ASN A 174 -1.77 18.49 0.46
CA ASN A 174 -2.38 19.78 0.15
C ASN A 174 -3.91 19.61 0.05
N PRO A 175 -4.73 20.31 0.86
CA PRO A 175 -6.19 20.22 0.79
C PRO A 175 -6.80 20.62 -0.57
N GLU A 176 -6.15 21.52 -1.32
CA GLU A 176 -6.60 21.99 -2.65
C GLU A 176 -6.42 20.93 -3.74
N GLU A 177 -5.68 19.85 -3.46
CA GLU A 177 -5.54 18.72 -4.38
C GLU A 177 -6.84 17.88 -4.45
N PHE A 178 -7.71 17.99 -3.45
CA PHE A 178 -8.93 17.20 -3.35
C PHE A 178 -10.14 17.91 -3.95
N PRO A 179 -10.99 17.21 -4.73
CA PRO A 179 -12.30 17.73 -5.12
C PRO A 179 -13.15 18.09 -3.89
N LYS A 180 -13.97 19.16 -3.98
CA LYS A 180 -14.78 19.68 -2.87
C LYS A 180 -15.77 18.66 -2.28
N GLU A 181 -16.13 17.68 -3.09
CA GLU A 181 -17.05 16.60 -2.75
C GLU A 181 -16.39 15.54 -1.86
N VAL A 182 -15.06 15.41 -1.91
CA VAL A 182 -14.29 14.50 -1.06
C VAL A 182 -14.25 15.08 0.35
N LYS A 183 -14.55 14.27 1.37
CA LYS A 183 -14.55 14.68 2.78
C LYS A 183 -13.36 14.14 3.57
N ILE A 184 -12.69 13.12 3.06
CA ILE A 184 -11.50 12.55 3.68
C ILE A 184 -10.29 13.13 2.96
N HIS A 185 -9.64 14.11 3.58
CA HIS A 185 -8.37 14.66 3.09
C HIS A 185 -7.24 14.05 3.91
N GLN A 186 -6.49 13.16 3.29
CA GLN A 186 -5.33 12.49 3.89
C GLN A 186 -4.28 12.26 2.83
N ASN A 187 -3.04 12.04 3.28
CA ASN A 187 -1.97 11.66 2.36
C ASN A 187 -2.34 10.35 1.62
N PHE A 188 -2.01 10.28 0.33
CA PHE A 188 -2.28 9.12 -0.53
C PHE A 188 -1.01 8.64 -1.25
N HIS A 189 -1.09 7.48 -1.90
CA HIS A 189 0.04 6.89 -2.60
C HIS A 189 0.58 7.83 -3.68
N THR A 190 1.91 7.92 -3.81
CA THR A 190 2.65 8.82 -4.72
C THR A 190 2.57 10.31 -4.43
N ASN A 191 1.85 10.78 -3.40
CA ASN A 191 1.80 12.22 -3.11
C ASN A 191 3.18 12.80 -2.77
N ASP A 192 4.11 12.00 -2.20
CA ASP A 192 5.49 12.43 -1.99
C ASP A 192 6.25 12.73 -3.29
N GLU A 193 5.85 12.16 -4.42
CA GLU A 193 6.42 12.44 -5.74
C GLU A 193 6.16 13.88 -6.17
N SER A 194 4.97 14.44 -5.85
CA SER A 194 4.62 15.82 -6.19
C SER A 194 5.57 16.84 -5.56
N TYR A 195 6.13 16.55 -4.38
CA TYR A 195 7.10 17.42 -3.70
C TYR A 195 8.56 17.12 -4.07
N ILE A 196 8.85 15.99 -4.72
CA ILE A 196 10.22 15.63 -5.15
C ILE A 196 10.46 16.02 -6.61
N PHE A 197 9.41 15.95 -7.44
CA PHE A 197 9.49 16.15 -8.88
C PHE A 197 8.73 17.39 -9.36
N HIS A 198 8.48 18.35 -8.46
CA HIS A 198 7.82 19.63 -8.76
C HIS A 198 6.46 19.45 -9.45
N ASN A 199 5.45 19.00 -8.71
CA ASN A 199 4.07 18.78 -9.18
C ASN A 199 3.94 17.70 -10.27
N PHE A 200 4.54 16.53 -10.03
CA PHE A 200 4.27 15.33 -10.82
C PHE A 200 3.91 14.17 -9.88
N PRO A 201 2.80 13.42 -10.12
CA PRO A 201 1.93 13.44 -11.29
C PRO A 201 0.75 14.43 -11.22
N THR A 202 0.61 15.20 -10.14
CA THR A 202 -0.53 16.10 -9.91
C THR A 202 -0.15 17.58 -10.05
N ASN A 203 -1.09 18.40 -10.51
CA ASN A 203 -0.90 19.85 -10.64
C ASN A 203 -1.78 20.58 -9.63
N PHE A 204 -1.19 21.05 -8.53
CA PHE A 204 -1.85 21.91 -7.55
C PHE A 204 -0.99 23.14 -7.21
N THR A 205 -1.63 24.17 -6.64
CA THR A 205 -0.93 25.38 -6.21
C THR A 205 -0.29 25.15 -4.86
N LEU A 206 1.04 25.29 -4.80
CA LEU A 206 1.80 25.14 -3.55
C LEU A 206 1.48 26.29 -2.58
N ASN A 207 1.17 25.92 -1.34
CA ASN A 207 1.10 26.81 -0.18
C ASN A 207 2.44 26.80 0.61
N GLU A 208 2.53 27.57 1.70
CA GLU A 208 3.77 27.71 2.49
C GLU A 208 4.28 26.40 3.11
N ASP A 209 3.37 25.52 3.54
CA ASP A 209 3.71 24.21 4.07
C ASP A 209 4.26 23.30 2.97
N ASP A 210 3.65 23.33 1.78
CA ASP A 210 4.10 22.54 0.64
C ASP A 210 5.54 22.91 0.23
N PHE A 211 5.87 24.21 0.18
CA PHE A 211 7.24 24.65 -0.12
C PHE A 211 8.25 24.16 0.92
N SER A 212 7.82 24.02 2.17
CA SER A 212 8.66 23.53 3.25
C SER A 212 8.89 22.03 3.14
N VAL A 213 7.86 21.27 2.79
CA VAL A 213 7.95 19.83 2.51
C VAL A 213 8.76 19.54 1.25
N GLU A 214 8.54 20.27 0.17
CA GLU A 214 9.28 20.18 -1.09
C GLU A 214 10.78 20.43 -0.87
N ARG A 215 11.13 21.52 -0.19
CA ARG A 215 12.53 21.84 0.13
C ARG A 215 13.16 20.74 0.96
N PHE A 216 12.46 20.26 1.99
CA PHE A 216 12.95 19.22 2.87
C PHE A 216 13.18 17.90 2.14
N LEU A 217 12.19 17.41 1.40
CA LEU A 217 12.28 16.15 0.65
C LEU A 217 13.37 16.24 -0.42
N THR A 218 13.35 17.28 -1.26
CA THR A 218 14.34 17.46 -2.31
C THR A 218 15.76 17.48 -1.75
N GLN A 219 16.01 18.29 -0.71
CA GLN A 219 17.34 18.38 -0.12
C GLN A 219 17.77 17.08 0.58
N SER A 220 16.83 16.39 1.24
CA SER A 220 17.10 15.10 1.89
C SER A 220 17.49 14.03 0.87
N PHE A 221 16.78 13.96 -0.26
CA PHE A 221 17.10 13.05 -1.36
C PHE A 221 18.47 13.38 -1.97
N VAL A 222 18.76 14.65 -2.24
CA VAL A 222 20.08 15.09 -2.74
C VAL A 222 21.20 14.69 -1.77
N ASN A 223 21.00 14.89 -0.46
CA ASN A 223 22.00 14.52 0.54
C ASN A 223 22.18 13.01 0.66
N PHE A 224 21.10 12.23 0.58
CA PHE A 224 21.18 10.77 0.56
C PHE A 224 21.97 10.26 -0.66
N ILE A 225 21.71 10.82 -1.84
CA ILE A 225 22.42 10.45 -3.08
C ILE A 225 23.92 10.78 -2.96
N LYS A 226 24.26 11.98 -2.44
CA LYS A 226 25.65 12.44 -2.36
C LYS A 226 26.44 11.79 -1.23
N PHE A 227 25.81 11.52 -0.09
CA PHE A 227 26.51 11.23 1.17
C PHE A 227 26.00 9.97 1.87
N GLY A 228 24.98 9.28 1.35
CA GLY A 228 24.34 8.15 2.02
C GLY A 228 23.61 8.54 3.31
N ASN A 229 23.35 9.83 3.54
CA ASN A 229 22.69 10.36 4.72
C ASN A 229 21.68 11.45 4.32
N PRO A 230 20.38 11.29 4.59
CA PRO A 230 19.35 12.23 4.18
C PRO A 230 19.22 13.45 5.11
N SER A 231 20.04 13.56 6.17
CA SER A 231 19.99 14.70 7.09
C SER A 231 20.25 16.01 6.36
N ILE A 232 19.54 17.07 6.73
CA ILE A 232 19.79 18.45 6.30
C ILE A 232 20.37 19.26 7.47
N TYR A 233 20.91 20.45 7.23
CA TYR A 233 21.64 21.23 8.25
C TYR A 233 20.84 21.40 9.56
N GLU A 234 19.54 21.65 9.45
CA GLU A 234 18.65 21.92 10.59
C GLU A 234 18.00 20.66 11.16
N ILE A 235 17.98 19.55 10.41
CA ILE A 235 17.21 18.35 10.75
C ILE A 235 18.09 17.09 10.62
N LYS A 236 18.38 16.48 11.78
CA LYS A 236 19.14 15.24 11.86
C LYS A 236 18.24 14.02 11.67
N TRP A 237 18.30 13.41 10.49
CA TRP A 237 17.56 12.20 10.19
C TRP A 237 18.33 10.97 10.69
N HIS A 238 17.85 10.37 11.77
CA HIS A 238 18.50 9.23 12.39
C HIS A 238 18.18 7.90 11.70
N LYS A 239 19.18 7.03 11.55
CA LYS A 239 19.01 5.65 11.07
C LYS A 239 18.08 4.84 12.00
N ALA A 240 17.26 4.00 11.39
CA ALA A 240 16.62 2.87 12.06
C ALA A 240 17.71 1.86 12.48
N THR A 241 17.50 1.18 13.61
CA THR A 241 18.49 0.26 14.19
C THR A 241 17.81 -0.98 14.73
N GLN A 242 18.55 -2.05 15.05
CA GLN A 242 17.93 -3.24 15.65
C GLN A 242 17.19 -2.93 16.96
N LYS A 243 17.67 -1.96 17.75
CA LYS A 243 17.02 -1.50 18.99
C LYS A 243 15.80 -0.60 18.74
N MET A 244 15.76 0.08 17.59
CA MET A 244 14.70 1.00 17.19
C MET A 244 14.41 0.81 15.69
N PRO A 245 13.78 -0.32 15.31
CA PRO A 245 13.68 -0.75 13.91
C PRO A 245 12.64 0.04 13.11
N THR A 246 11.76 0.77 13.79
CA THR A 246 10.69 1.58 13.19
C THR A 246 10.99 3.08 13.24
N ARG A 247 12.15 3.48 13.75
CA ARG A 247 12.51 4.90 13.85
C ARG A 247 12.48 5.51 12.45
N HIS A 248 11.71 6.58 12.30
CA HIS A 248 11.48 7.24 11.03
C HIS A 248 11.42 8.76 11.20
N MET A 249 11.54 9.49 10.09
CA MET A 249 11.19 10.90 10.00
C MET A 249 9.69 11.03 9.74
N ARG A 250 8.98 11.85 10.51
CA ARG A 250 7.58 12.16 10.23
C ARG A 250 7.48 13.48 9.48
N ILE A 251 6.64 13.55 8.46
CA ILE A 251 6.50 14.75 7.61
C ILE A 251 5.03 15.20 7.68
N ILE A 252 4.77 16.33 8.34
CA ILE A 252 3.45 16.99 8.43
C ILE A 252 3.70 18.50 8.35
N GLY A 253 3.35 19.16 7.25
CA GLY A 253 3.62 20.59 7.05
C GLY A 253 5.10 20.90 7.28
N GLN A 254 5.42 21.89 8.13
CA GLN A 254 6.79 22.10 8.61
C GLN A 254 7.39 20.79 9.18
N PRO A 255 8.42 20.20 8.54
CA PRO A 255 8.94 18.90 8.96
C PRO A 255 9.54 19.00 10.36
N THR A 256 8.94 18.29 11.32
CA THR A 256 9.43 18.24 12.69
C THR A 256 9.99 16.85 12.99
N LEU A 257 11.14 16.82 13.66
CA LEU A 257 11.70 15.59 14.20
C LEU A 257 10.78 15.07 15.30
N GLU A 258 9.96 14.10 14.95
CA GLU A 258 9.15 13.40 15.93
C GLU A 258 10.03 12.54 16.85
N LYS A 259 9.97 12.90 18.13
CA LYS A 259 10.66 12.18 19.21
C LYS A 259 9.84 10.98 19.67
N HIS A 260 8.55 10.93 19.33
CA HIS A 260 7.63 9.90 19.76
C HIS A 260 7.34 8.93 18.61
N PHE A 261 7.25 7.67 19.01
CA PHE A 261 6.97 6.56 18.12
C PHE A 261 5.52 6.67 17.64
N ASP A 262 5.25 6.33 16.38
CA ASP A 262 3.89 6.05 15.95
C ASP A 262 3.42 4.76 16.64
N LEU A 263 2.82 4.91 17.82
CA LEU A 263 2.34 3.81 18.66
C LEU A 263 1.24 3.01 17.96
N ASP A 264 0.48 3.65 17.07
CA ASP A 264 -0.56 3.01 16.27
C ASP A 264 0.09 2.08 15.24
N LEU A 265 1.05 2.58 14.46
CA LEU A 265 1.83 1.75 13.55
C LEU A 265 2.52 0.57 14.27
N LEU A 266 3.03 0.79 15.48
CA LEU A 266 3.60 -0.29 16.29
C LEU A 266 2.54 -1.34 16.64
N ALA A 267 1.39 -0.93 17.14
CA ALA A 267 0.30 -1.84 17.51
C ALA A 267 -0.17 -2.68 16.30
N ARG A 268 -0.28 -2.07 15.11
CA ARG A 268 -0.61 -2.79 13.88
C ARG A 268 0.48 -3.80 13.51
N GLN A 269 1.75 -3.42 13.57
CA GLN A 269 2.86 -4.37 13.33
C GLN A 269 2.85 -5.55 14.31
N GLU A 270 2.67 -5.27 15.61
CA GLU A 270 2.62 -6.30 16.65
C GLU A 270 1.44 -7.24 16.44
N PHE A 271 0.28 -6.70 16.06
CA PHE A 271 -0.89 -7.51 15.70
C PHE A 271 -0.58 -8.46 14.55
N PHE A 272 -0.08 -7.97 13.42
CA PHE A 272 0.24 -8.84 12.28
C PHE A 272 1.39 -9.82 12.56
N GLN A 273 2.36 -9.44 13.41
CA GLN A 273 3.40 -10.35 13.86
C GLN A 273 2.83 -11.47 14.75
N LYS A 274 1.90 -11.16 15.64
CA LYS A 274 1.19 -12.15 16.48
C LYS A 274 0.39 -13.11 15.61
N ILE A 275 -0.37 -12.59 14.65
CA ILE A 275 -1.12 -13.38 13.67
C ILE A 275 -0.17 -14.30 12.87
N THR A 276 0.96 -13.77 12.38
CA THR A 276 2.00 -14.54 11.67
C THR A 276 2.53 -15.69 12.53
N ASN A 277 2.86 -15.42 13.79
CA ASN A 277 3.43 -16.42 14.69
C ASN A 277 2.41 -17.51 15.04
N LYS A 278 1.13 -17.14 15.17
CA LYS A 278 0.04 -18.05 15.55
C LYS A 278 -0.38 -18.98 14.40
N TYR A 279 -0.44 -18.47 13.16
CA TYR A 279 -1.04 -19.19 12.04
C TYR A 279 -0.06 -19.51 10.88
N GLY A 280 1.14 -18.92 10.88
CA GLY A 280 2.11 -19.07 9.80
C GLY A 280 1.78 -18.26 8.55
N HIS A 281 2.81 -17.99 7.73
CA HIS A 281 2.76 -17.43 6.36
C HIS A 281 1.68 -16.37 6.06
N ILE A 282 1.39 -15.48 7.01
CA ILE A 282 0.30 -14.49 6.85
C ILE A 282 0.65 -13.33 5.91
N TRP A 283 1.90 -13.26 5.44
CA TRP A 283 2.30 -12.27 4.42
C TRP A 283 1.57 -12.49 3.08
N ASP A 284 0.77 -13.55 2.99
CA ASP A 284 -0.11 -13.91 1.88
C ASP A 284 -1.58 -13.45 2.08
N LEU A 285 -1.93 -12.64 3.09
CA LEU A 285 -3.33 -12.26 3.40
C LEU A 285 -4.11 -11.64 2.23
N ILE A 286 -3.43 -10.91 1.33
CA ILE A 286 -3.98 -10.35 0.08
C ILE A 286 -3.42 -11.06 -1.17
N ARG A 287 -2.48 -12.02 -1.03
CA ARG A 287 -1.93 -12.70 -2.21
C ARG A 287 -2.98 -13.58 -2.86
N GLY A 288 -3.39 -13.21 -4.07
CA GLY A 288 -4.23 -14.01 -4.96
C GLY A 288 -3.47 -15.11 -5.68
N GLY A 289 -2.67 -15.91 -4.98
CA GLY A 289 -1.83 -16.95 -5.60
C GLY A 289 -1.90 -18.27 -4.83
N PRO A 290 -2.25 -19.40 -5.48
CA PRO A 290 -2.27 -20.69 -4.80
C PRO A 290 -0.86 -21.08 -4.37
N LYS A 291 -0.71 -21.60 -3.14
CA LYS A 291 0.35 -22.56 -2.87
C LYS A 291 0.02 -23.83 -3.66
N LYS A 292 1.00 -24.31 -4.45
CA LYS A 292 0.96 -25.67 -5.00
C LYS A 292 0.92 -26.71 -3.88
#